data_AF-A0A915CNC4-F1
#
_entry.id   AF-A0A915CNC4-F1
#
_cell.length_a   1.000
_cell.length_b   1.000
_cell.length_c   1.000
_cell.angle_alpha   90.00
_cell.angle_beta   90.00
_cell.angle_gamma   90.00
#
_symmetry.space_group_name_H-M   'P 1'
#
loop_
_entity.id
_entity.type
_entity.pdbx_description
1 polymer ?
#
loop_
_entity_poly.entity_id
_entity_poly.type
_entity_poly.pdbx_seq_one_letter_code
_entity_poly.pdbx_strand_id
1 'polypeptide(L)'
;MIQASPLDLVFVLDSSGSLRNQFQDEINVIRRIVKHVTIGESATRVMLVQFSGVQHLEFDFTKFTDREELLQALDVLRFVSGITRGLRPSNVPKIVYLLSDGRTHDFPKDSEMADLMRRSIPNLDIWAYGTGEYVAMMELTKITKDETKIITNKNLEELESHFTQWHGIEVCDKQPVCVKGSDKPLDLALVIDSSESIEPIFHDQINFAIQRVVQNINIHPEAVRLALITFSGQAFLHFKFNDQKFVNNSAVNAYLNTLRPIKGTTSAHLALNMAFEMFTDRSENSQVRPNAAKLLLLITDGRSARTSHTISMRLRNKGIALIAVSMNHPQNTDEDELLTITADPEHVFTTKNIQQFEPAFLKFVGFGCPGLTLGPDSAPRVRGATDISCGPNSVSFTVRTQRPMSGLMYAQQYHDDPKCSLTASGNSRELTISFAEGTCGLIKSPSPHLDGYQFNVTVILQFHPLIVTRADQGLDVYCFHQQQISAQEVDRSAIKKLVDTQCTYR
;
A
#
# COMPACT_ATOMS: atom_id res chain seq x y z
N MET A 1 -3.82 9.81 -7.02
CA MET A 1 -2.96 10.88 -7.57
C MET A 1 -3.73 12.20 -7.45
N ILE A 2 -3.16 13.26 -6.87
CA ILE A 2 -3.87 14.55 -6.76
C ILE A 2 -3.76 15.28 -8.10
N GLN A 3 -4.88 15.56 -8.76
CA GLN A 3 -4.90 16.35 -10.00
C GLN A 3 -5.50 17.72 -9.71
N ALA A 4 -4.65 18.75 -9.77
CA ALA A 4 -5.04 20.15 -9.62
C ALA A 4 -4.43 20.98 -10.74
N SER A 5 -5.15 22.01 -11.18
CA SER A 5 -4.62 22.97 -12.15
C SER A 5 -3.42 23.72 -11.53
N PRO A 6 -2.35 23.99 -12.29
CA PRO A 6 -1.21 24.73 -11.78
C PRO A 6 -1.55 26.21 -11.52
N LEU A 7 -1.11 26.76 -10.39
CA LEU A 7 -1.21 28.19 -10.03
C LEU A 7 0.03 28.70 -9.30
N ASP A 8 0.56 29.87 -9.68
CA ASP A 8 1.54 30.59 -8.86
C ASP A 8 0.81 31.69 -8.08
N LEU A 9 0.68 31.51 -6.76
CA LEU A 9 -0.05 32.42 -5.87
C LEU A 9 0.94 33.24 -5.03
N VAL A 10 0.87 34.55 -5.13
CA VAL A 10 1.71 35.48 -4.37
C VAL A 10 0.83 36.21 -3.37
N PHE A 11 1.09 36.02 -2.09
CA PHE A 11 0.49 36.85 -1.05
C PHE A 11 1.35 38.08 -0.79
N VAL A 12 0.73 39.25 -0.82
CA VAL A 12 1.37 40.52 -0.47
C VAL A 12 0.65 41.04 0.77
N LEU A 13 1.31 40.91 1.93
CA LEU A 13 0.74 41.09 3.25
C LEU A 13 1.13 42.46 3.84
N ASP A 14 0.15 43.27 4.20
CA ASP A 14 0.35 44.58 4.82
C ASP A 14 0.57 44.45 6.33
N SER A 15 1.78 44.74 6.78
CA SER A 15 2.10 44.75 8.22
C SER A 15 2.23 46.15 8.79
N SER A 16 1.52 47.12 8.23
CA SER A 16 1.50 48.48 8.73
C SER A 16 0.81 48.58 10.10
N GLY A 17 1.15 49.64 10.85
CA GLY A 17 0.65 49.84 12.21
C GLY A 17 -0.87 50.04 12.30
N SER A 18 -1.54 50.44 11.22
CA SER A 18 -3.01 50.60 11.18
C SER A 18 -3.75 49.27 11.30
N LEU A 19 -3.11 48.17 10.93
CA LEU A 19 -3.68 46.82 10.92
C LEU A 19 -3.28 45.99 12.14
N ARG A 20 -2.65 46.57 13.16
CA ARG A 20 -2.11 45.82 14.32
C ARG A 20 -3.14 44.90 14.99
N ASN A 21 -4.41 45.27 15.00
CA ASN A 21 -5.49 44.47 15.60
C ASN A 21 -6.20 43.54 14.58
N GLN A 22 -5.93 43.70 13.29
CA GLN A 22 -6.55 42.99 12.17
C GLN A 22 -5.56 42.13 11.36
N PHE A 23 -4.27 42.18 11.70
CA PHE A 23 -3.21 41.39 11.07
C PHE A 23 -3.51 39.89 11.12
N GLN A 24 -4.13 39.42 12.20
CA GLN A 24 -4.55 38.03 12.32
C GLN A 24 -5.63 37.65 11.29
N ASP A 25 -6.49 38.59 10.88
CA ASP A 25 -7.50 38.33 9.86
C ASP A 25 -6.84 38.04 8.51
N GLU A 26 -5.78 38.77 8.16
CA GLU A 26 -5.02 38.55 6.94
C GLU A 26 -4.37 37.16 6.92
N ILE A 27 -3.73 36.76 8.02
CA ILE A 27 -3.17 35.41 8.17
C ILE A 27 -4.26 34.34 8.08
N ASN A 28 -5.44 34.59 8.66
CA ASN A 28 -6.58 33.66 8.58
C ASN A 28 -7.10 33.52 7.14
N VAL A 29 -7.10 34.59 6.35
CA VAL A 29 -7.43 34.54 4.91
C VAL A 29 -6.42 33.71 4.14
N ILE A 30 -5.13 33.93 4.35
CA ILE A 30 -4.07 33.12 3.73
C ILE A 30 -4.28 31.64 4.07
N ARG A 31 -4.51 31.31 5.35
CA ARG A 31 -4.79 29.94 5.80
C ARG A 31 -6.00 29.34 5.12
N ARG A 32 -7.08 30.11 4.98
CA ARG A 32 -8.31 29.65 4.36
C ARG A 32 -8.11 29.32 2.89
N ILE A 33 -7.37 30.16 2.15
CA ILE A 33 -7.00 29.90 0.76
C ILE A 33 -6.09 28.67 0.66
N VAL A 34 -5.02 28.60 1.47
CA VAL A 34 -4.06 27.49 1.47
C VAL A 34 -4.70 26.14 1.81
N LYS A 35 -5.68 26.14 2.73
CA LYS A 35 -6.46 24.94 3.05
C LYS A 35 -7.37 24.50 1.90
N HIS A 36 -7.85 25.45 1.10
CA HIS A 36 -8.76 25.20 0.00
C HIS A 36 -8.04 24.76 -1.28
N VAL A 37 -6.88 25.32 -1.61
CA VAL A 37 -6.14 24.94 -2.83
C VAL A 37 -5.22 23.74 -2.61
N THR A 38 -4.89 23.03 -3.69
CA THR A 38 -3.86 21.98 -3.65
C THR A 38 -2.47 22.59 -3.77
N ILE A 39 -1.65 22.44 -2.71
CA ILE A 39 -0.24 22.84 -2.68
C ILE A 39 0.63 21.73 -3.28
N GLY A 40 1.59 22.09 -4.13
CA GLY A 40 2.55 21.15 -4.71
C GLY A 40 3.32 21.70 -5.91
N GLU A 41 4.43 21.07 -6.27
CA GLU A 41 5.32 21.53 -7.35
C GLU A 41 4.61 21.62 -8.72
N SER A 42 3.72 20.66 -9.01
CA SER A 42 2.90 20.61 -10.23
C SER A 42 1.54 21.30 -10.09
N ALA A 43 1.16 21.72 -8.88
CA ALA A 43 -0.14 22.30 -8.54
C ALA A 43 0.00 23.78 -8.16
N THR A 44 -0.54 24.21 -7.02
CA THR A 44 -0.39 25.58 -6.50
C THR A 44 0.94 25.73 -5.78
N ARG A 45 1.73 26.73 -6.15
CA ARG A 45 2.95 27.15 -5.44
C ARG A 45 2.72 28.53 -4.84
N VAL A 46 3.24 28.75 -3.64
CA VAL A 46 2.95 29.97 -2.87
C VAL A 46 4.23 30.75 -2.58
N MET A 47 4.16 32.07 -2.77
CA MET A 47 5.17 33.03 -2.32
C MET A 47 4.49 34.02 -1.38
N LEU A 48 5.16 34.42 -0.29
CA LEU A 48 4.66 35.41 0.65
C LEU A 48 5.64 36.56 0.79
N VAL A 49 5.16 37.77 0.55
CA VAL A 49 5.89 39.03 0.71
C VAL A 49 5.14 39.86 1.73
N GLN A 50 5.81 40.36 2.75
CA GLN A 50 5.27 41.29 3.72
C GLN A 50 5.79 42.70 3.41
N PHE A 51 4.94 43.72 3.55
CA PHE A 51 5.33 45.11 3.34
C PHE A 51 4.83 46.01 4.47
N SER A 52 5.64 47.02 4.79
CA SER A 52 5.25 48.15 5.64
C SER A 52 6.06 49.37 5.19
N GLY A 53 6.96 49.90 6.03
CA GLY A 53 7.96 50.89 5.59
C GLY A 53 9.09 50.29 4.74
N VAL A 54 9.27 48.97 4.81
CA VAL A 54 10.22 48.16 4.03
C VAL A 54 9.55 46.86 3.60
N GLN A 55 10.02 46.28 2.51
CA GLN A 55 9.54 45.01 1.97
C GLN A 55 10.40 43.84 2.46
N HIS A 56 9.75 42.75 2.85
CA HIS A 56 10.35 41.52 3.33
C HIS A 56 9.78 40.34 2.54
N LEU A 57 10.65 39.55 1.93
CA LEU A 57 10.26 38.24 1.42
C LEU A 57 10.23 37.27 2.61
N GLU A 58 9.09 36.65 2.88
CA GLU A 58 9.00 35.63 3.94
C GLU A 58 9.43 34.27 3.38
N PHE A 59 8.97 33.93 2.17
CA PHE A 59 9.39 32.74 1.43
C PHE A 59 9.02 32.82 -0.05
N ASP A 60 9.80 32.15 -0.90
CA ASP A 60 9.56 32.03 -2.34
C ASP A 60 8.77 30.76 -2.73
N PHE A 61 8.45 30.64 -4.03
CA PHE A 61 7.69 29.51 -4.60
C PHE A 61 8.34 28.12 -4.45
N THR A 62 9.63 28.06 -4.12
CA THR A 62 10.39 26.80 -3.99
C THR A 62 10.50 26.33 -2.56
N LYS A 63 10.14 27.19 -1.59
CA LYS A 63 10.33 26.90 -0.17
C LYS A 63 9.42 25.80 0.35
N PHE A 64 8.15 25.81 -0.05
CA PHE A 64 7.14 24.88 0.46
C PHE A 64 6.42 24.16 -0.67
N THR A 65 6.40 22.83 -0.58
CA THR A 65 5.70 21.93 -1.50
C THR A 65 4.58 21.14 -0.80
N ASP A 66 4.53 21.20 0.54
CA ASP A 66 3.53 20.56 1.37
C ASP A 66 2.62 21.61 2.04
N ARG A 67 1.33 21.29 2.16
CA ARG A 67 0.33 22.19 2.73
C ARG A 67 0.53 22.39 4.23
N GLU A 68 0.79 21.32 4.97
CA GLU A 68 0.91 21.41 6.43
C GLU A 68 2.19 22.15 6.83
N GLU A 69 3.30 21.94 6.12
CA GLU A 69 4.53 22.70 6.31
C GLU A 69 4.32 24.19 6.02
N LEU A 70 3.61 24.54 4.94
CA LEU A 70 3.26 25.93 4.63
C LEU A 70 2.37 26.54 5.73
N LEU A 71 1.38 25.81 6.23
CA LEU A 71 0.48 26.28 7.29
C LEU A 71 1.19 26.51 8.62
N GLN A 72 2.18 25.67 8.95
CA GLN A 72 3.04 25.84 10.12
C GLN A 72 3.99 27.03 9.96
N ALA A 73 4.51 27.28 8.76
CA ALA A 73 5.36 28.44 8.50
C ALA A 73 4.63 29.77 8.75
N LEU A 74 3.32 29.83 8.49
CA LEU A 74 2.49 30.99 8.81
C LEU A 74 2.38 31.27 10.32
N ASP A 75 2.69 30.31 11.21
CA ASP A 75 2.73 30.54 12.66
C ASP A 75 4.03 31.22 13.13
N VAL A 76 5.10 31.15 12.34
CA VAL A 76 6.45 31.57 12.74
C VAL A 76 7.11 32.41 11.65
N LEU A 77 6.35 33.35 11.06
CA LEU A 77 6.87 34.27 10.04
C LEU A 77 8.15 34.93 10.56
N ARG A 78 9.25 34.66 9.87
CA ARG A 78 10.60 35.13 10.17
C ARG A 78 11.23 35.55 8.85
N PHE A 79 11.85 36.71 8.87
CA PHE A 79 12.58 37.31 7.76
C PHE A 79 13.56 36.34 7.09
N VAL A 80 13.41 36.15 5.77
CA VAL A 80 14.39 35.45 4.93
C VAL A 80 14.74 36.29 3.71
N SER A 81 16.02 36.65 3.55
CA SER A 81 16.50 37.33 2.35
C SER A 81 16.62 36.35 1.17
N GLY A 82 16.02 36.67 0.02
CA GLY A 82 16.10 35.83 -1.18
C GLY A 82 15.68 36.57 -2.46
N ILE A 83 16.27 36.18 -3.59
CA ILE A 83 16.06 36.77 -4.92
C ILE A 83 14.87 36.07 -5.58
N THR A 84 13.96 36.81 -6.21
CA THR A 84 12.81 36.29 -6.97
C THR A 84 13.24 35.45 -8.19
N ARG A 85 13.52 34.16 -7.96
CA ARG A 85 13.65 33.13 -9.00
C ARG A 85 12.52 32.13 -8.83
N GLY A 86 11.87 31.75 -9.93
CA GLY A 86 11.03 30.56 -9.94
C GLY A 86 9.59 30.71 -10.44
N LEU A 87 9.16 31.85 -10.97
CA LEU A 87 7.87 31.94 -11.67
C LEU A 87 7.81 30.89 -12.80
N ARG A 88 6.71 30.16 -12.89
CA ARG A 88 6.49 29.16 -13.96
C ARG A 88 6.28 29.86 -15.32
N PRO A 89 6.43 29.11 -16.43
CA PRO A 89 6.27 29.62 -17.78
C PRO A 89 4.96 30.39 -18.00
N SER A 90 4.89 31.12 -19.11
CA SER A 90 3.80 32.06 -19.40
C SER A 90 2.41 31.42 -19.39
N ASN A 91 2.28 30.12 -19.63
CA ASN A 91 1.00 29.40 -19.66
C ASN A 91 0.37 29.14 -18.28
N VAL A 92 1.13 29.24 -17.19
CA VAL A 92 0.59 29.04 -15.83
C VAL A 92 0.02 30.35 -15.29
N PRO A 93 -1.24 30.38 -14.79
CA PRO A 93 -1.81 31.58 -14.19
C PRO A 93 -1.01 32.01 -12.95
N LYS A 94 -0.90 33.33 -12.77
CA LYS A 94 -0.24 33.97 -11.63
C LYS A 94 -1.23 34.91 -10.97
N ILE A 95 -1.43 34.77 -9.66
CA ILE A 95 -2.29 35.67 -8.90
C ILE A 95 -1.44 36.36 -7.84
N VAL A 96 -1.46 37.69 -7.84
CA VAL A 96 -1.05 38.48 -6.69
C VAL A 96 -2.30 38.74 -5.85
N TYR A 97 -2.30 38.28 -4.62
CA TYR A 97 -3.37 38.46 -3.66
C TYR A 97 -2.90 39.45 -2.59
N LEU A 98 -3.35 40.71 -2.72
CA LEU A 98 -3.00 41.81 -1.83
C LEU A 98 -3.87 41.79 -0.58
N LEU A 99 -3.28 41.73 0.61
CA LEU A 99 -3.98 41.88 1.88
C LEU A 99 -3.60 43.25 2.47
N SER A 100 -4.58 44.15 2.60
CA SER A 100 -4.37 45.52 3.10
C SER A 100 -5.70 46.18 3.49
N ASP A 101 -5.68 47.28 4.25
CA ASP A 101 -6.84 48.17 4.41
C ASP A 101 -7.10 49.04 3.17
N GLY A 102 -6.20 48.96 2.18
CA GLY A 102 -6.28 49.66 0.91
C GLY A 102 -5.80 51.11 0.97
N ARG A 103 -5.37 51.61 2.13
CA ARG A 103 -4.94 53.01 2.28
C ARG A 103 -3.50 53.18 1.83
N THR A 104 -3.31 53.87 0.71
CA THR A 104 -1.98 54.22 0.24
C THR A 104 -1.67 55.70 0.46
N HIS A 105 -0.42 55.99 0.83
CA HIS A 105 0.10 57.36 0.91
C HIS A 105 0.83 57.76 -0.39
N ASP A 106 1.00 56.81 -1.32
CA ASP A 106 1.77 56.95 -2.56
C ASP A 106 0.87 56.92 -3.82
N PHE A 107 -0.45 57.13 -3.66
CA PHE A 107 -1.38 57.29 -4.77
C PHE A 107 -0.89 58.37 -5.76
N PRO A 108 -0.87 58.12 -7.09
CA PRO A 108 -1.43 56.99 -7.83
C PRO A 108 -0.44 55.84 -8.14
N LYS A 109 0.77 55.86 -7.58
CA LYS A 109 1.89 54.98 -8.01
C LYS A 109 1.56 53.49 -7.92
N ASP A 110 0.72 53.08 -6.97
CA ASP A 110 0.38 51.66 -6.78
C ASP A 110 -0.49 51.10 -7.90
N SER A 111 -1.45 51.90 -8.40
CA SER A 111 -2.28 51.48 -9.54
C SER A 111 -1.46 51.45 -10.83
N GLU A 112 -0.54 52.41 -11.01
CA GLU A 112 0.40 52.41 -12.13
C GLU A 112 1.36 51.22 -12.07
N MET A 113 1.86 50.88 -10.88
CA MET A 113 2.71 49.70 -10.67
C MET A 113 1.95 48.40 -10.94
N ALA A 114 0.70 48.28 -10.47
CA ALA A 114 -0.16 47.14 -10.77
C ALA A 114 -0.35 46.97 -12.28
N ASP A 115 -0.52 48.07 -13.02
CA ASP A 115 -0.65 48.06 -14.48
C ASP A 115 0.67 47.71 -15.18
N LEU A 116 1.82 48.14 -14.65
CA LEU A 116 3.14 47.72 -15.13
C LEU A 116 3.37 46.22 -14.90
N MET A 117 2.99 45.69 -13.73
CA MET A 117 3.12 44.25 -13.42
C MET A 117 2.29 43.41 -14.38
N ARG A 118 1.03 43.78 -14.63
CA ARG A 118 0.17 43.10 -15.61
C ARG A 118 0.75 43.06 -17.02
N ARG A 119 1.41 44.15 -17.45
CA ARG A 119 2.05 44.23 -18.77
C ARG A 119 3.35 43.44 -18.85
N SER A 120 4.08 43.35 -17.74
CA SER A 120 5.42 42.76 -17.69
C SER A 120 5.41 41.27 -17.38
N ILE A 121 4.39 40.77 -16.67
CA ILE A 121 4.29 39.38 -16.23
C ILE A 121 3.13 38.70 -16.98
N PRO A 122 3.40 37.67 -17.79
CA PRO A 122 2.37 36.98 -18.56
C PRO A 122 1.40 36.21 -17.65
N ASN A 123 0.11 36.26 -17.97
CA ASN A 123 -0.98 35.62 -17.24
C ASN A 123 -1.06 36.02 -15.75
N LEU A 124 -0.72 37.28 -15.45
CA LEU A 124 -0.88 37.87 -14.12
C LEU A 124 -2.28 38.45 -13.92
N ASP A 125 -2.93 38.08 -12.83
CA ASP A 125 -4.09 38.76 -12.28
C ASP A 125 -3.79 39.27 -10.85
N ILE A 126 -4.53 40.28 -10.40
CA ILE A 126 -4.33 40.90 -9.08
C ILE A 126 -5.67 40.98 -8.36
N TRP A 127 -5.75 40.31 -7.21
CA TRP A 127 -6.92 40.19 -6.35
C TRP A 127 -6.60 40.82 -4.99
N ALA A 128 -7.63 41.10 -4.18
CA ALA A 128 -7.42 41.76 -2.89
C ALA A 128 -8.29 41.21 -1.76
N TYR A 129 -7.76 41.24 -0.55
CA TYR A 129 -8.49 41.18 0.69
C TYR A 129 -8.39 42.51 1.42
N GLY A 130 -9.53 43.17 1.57
CA GLY A 130 -9.69 44.41 2.33
C GLY A 130 -10.08 44.12 3.78
N THR A 131 -9.23 44.48 4.74
CA THR A 131 -9.53 44.36 6.18
C THR A 131 -9.39 45.69 6.92
N GLY A 132 -9.96 45.80 8.12
CA GLY A 132 -9.97 47.03 8.91
C GLY A 132 -11.35 47.70 9.01
N GLU A 133 -11.42 48.76 9.82
CA GLU A 133 -12.69 49.46 10.11
C GLU A 133 -13.22 50.21 8.88
N TYR A 134 -12.33 50.67 8.00
CA TYR A 134 -12.66 51.38 6.76
C TYR A 134 -11.73 50.92 5.62
N VAL A 135 -12.23 49.99 4.81
CA VAL A 135 -11.53 49.51 3.60
C VAL A 135 -11.67 50.54 2.48
N ALA A 136 -10.55 50.97 1.89
CA ALA A 136 -10.54 51.90 0.76
C ALA A 136 -10.91 51.19 -0.56
N MET A 137 -12.19 50.81 -0.71
CA MET A 137 -12.68 50.04 -1.87
C MET A 137 -12.32 50.67 -3.21
N MET A 138 -12.44 52.00 -3.36
CA MET A 138 -12.09 52.69 -4.60
C MET A 138 -10.62 52.51 -5.02
N GLU A 139 -9.70 52.40 -4.06
CA GLU A 139 -8.27 52.19 -4.35
C GLU A 139 -8.02 50.74 -4.73
N LEU A 140 -8.59 49.79 -3.96
CA LEU A 140 -8.52 48.37 -4.29
C LEU A 140 -9.12 48.08 -5.68
N THR A 141 -10.25 48.69 -6.04
CA THR A 141 -10.85 48.56 -7.38
C THR A 141 -9.94 49.06 -8.49
N LYS A 142 -9.21 50.17 -8.26
CA LYS A 142 -8.21 50.67 -9.24
C LYS A 142 -7.03 49.72 -9.39
N ILE A 143 -6.66 49.02 -8.31
CA ILE A 143 -5.58 48.03 -8.31
C ILE A 143 -6.05 46.76 -8.99
N THR A 144 -7.19 46.16 -8.61
CA THR A 144 -7.70 44.87 -9.14
C THR A 144 -8.36 44.98 -10.51
N LYS A 145 -8.82 46.19 -10.89
CA LYS A 145 -9.65 46.52 -12.07
C LYS A 145 -11.03 45.88 -12.08
N ASP A 146 -11.39 45.16 -11.02
CA ASP A 146 -12.64 44.41 -10.91
C ASP A 146 -13.01 44.27 -9.42
N GLU A 147 -14.20 44.74 -9.08
CA GLU A 147 -14.70 44.71 -7.70
C GLU A 147 -14.98 43.29 -7.22
N THR A 148 -15.32 42.36 -8.12
CA THR A 148 -15.60 40.97 -7.73
C THR A 148 -14.35 40.21 -7.32
N LYS A 149 -13.16 40.79 -7.50
CA LYS A 149 -11.87 40.22 -7.07
C LYS A 149 -11.45 40.69 -5.68
N ILE A 150 -12.32 41.45 -5.01
CA ILE A 150 -12.09 42.02 -3.69
C ILE A 150 -12.96 41.29 -2.68
N ILE A 151 -12.32 40.64 -1.71
CA ILE A 151 -12.98 40.05 -0.54
C ILE A 151 -12.75 40.96 0.65
N THR A 152 -13.73 41.07 1.53
CA THR A 152 -13.63 41.80 2.79
C THR A 152 -14.19 40.93 3.91
N ASN A 153 -14.07 41.37 5.17
CA ASN A 153 -14.71 40.68 6.30
C ASN A 153 -16.25 40.57 6.14
N LYS A 154 -16.88 41.34 5.22
CA LYS A 154 -18.33 41.32 4.97
C LYS A 154 -18.79 40.22 4.01
N ASN A 155 -17.91 39.70 3.16
CA ASN A 155 -18.22 38.67 2.14
C ASN A 155 -17.17 37.55 2.15
N LEU A 156 -16.63 37.24 3.33
CA LEU A 156 -15.56 36.27 3.51
C LEU A 156 -15.98 34.84 3.12
N GLU A 157 -17.28 34.56 3.14
CA GLU A 157 -17.89 33.32 2.66
C GLU A 157 -17.66 33.05 1.16
N GLU A 158 -17.48 34.09 0.35
CA GLU A 158 -17.25 33.95 -1.10
C GLU A 158 -15.80 33.53 -1.43
N LEU A 159 -14.87 33.69 -0.48
CA LEU A 159 -13.44 33.53 -0.68
C LEU A 159 -13.06 32.19 -1.33
N GLU A 160 -13.59 31.08 -0.82
CA GLU A 160 -13.25 29.74 -1.30
C GLU A 160 -13.72 29.52 -2.75
N SER A 161 -14.87 30.10 -3.12
CA SER A 161 -15.43 29.96 -4.46
C SER A 161 -14.50 30.51 -5.55
N HIS A 162 -13.73 31.56 -5.24
CA HIS A 162 -12.76 32.15 -6.17
C HIS A 162 -11.60 31.19 -6.49
N PHE A 163 -11.32 30.24 -5.59
CA PHE A 163 -10.19 29.32 -5.70
C PHE A 163 -10.60 27.89 -6.07
N THR A 164 -11.89 27.63 -6.28
CA THR A 164 -12.42 26.27 -6.52
C THR A 164 -11.78 25.58 -7.72
N GLN A 165 -11.36 26.31 -8.76
CA GLN A 165 -10.67 25.70 -9.91
C GLN A 165 -9.28 25.11 -9.60
N TRP A 166 -8.67 25.52 -8.47
CA TRP A 166 -7.39 25.00 -7.95
C TRP A 166 -7.57 24.15 -6.69
N HIS A 167 -8.83 23.93 -6.28
CA HIS A 167 -9.18 22.86 -5.37
C HIS A 167 -9.00 21.55 -6.13
N GLY A 168 -7.85 20.90 -5.95
CA GLY A 168 -7.60 19.61 -6.57
C GLY A 168 -8.59 18.59 -6.05
N ILE A 169 -9.12 17.79 -6.95
CA ILE A 169 -9.82 16.57 -6.57
C ILE A 169 -8.72 15.58 -6.22
N GLU A 170 -8.70 15.12 -4.97
CA GLU A 170 -8.04 13.86 -4.64
C GLU A 170 -8.75 12.76 -5.42
N VAL A 171 -8.28 12.52 -6.65
CA VAL A 171 -8.58 11.30 -7.37
C VAL A 171 -7.76 10.23 -6.67
N CYS A 172 -8.33 9.70 -5.59
CA CYS A 172 -8.03 8.35 -5.17
C CYS A 172 -8.40 7.48 -6.36
N ASP A 173 -7.42 7.22 -7.23
CA ASP A 173 -7.50 6.07 -8.11
C ASP A 173 -7.94 4.94 -7.20
N LYS A 174 -9.02 4.27 -7.60
CA LYS A 174 -9.33 2.97 -7.05
C LYS A 174 -8.11 2.14 -7.40
N GLN A 175 -7.12 2.11 -6.50
CA GLN A 175 -6.14 1.05 -6.44
C GLN A 175 -7.03 -0.18 -6.58
N PRO A 176 -6.83 -1.04 -7.61
CA PRO A 176 -7.64 -2.22 -7.73
C PRO A 176 -7.49 -2.93 -6.40
N VAL A 177 -8.52 -2.81 -5.56
CA VAL A 177 -8.58 -3.52 -4.31
C VAL A 177 -8.62 -4.94 -4.80
N CYS A 178 -7.49 -5.65 -4.65
CA CYS A 178 -7.49 -7.08 -4.72
C CYS A 178 -8.55 -7.51 -3.70
N VAL A 179 -9.75 -7.80 -4.21
CA VAL A 179 -10.89 -8.23 -3.42
C VAL A 179 -10.41 -9.40 -2.58
N LYS A 180 -10.89 -9.52 -1.34
CA LYS A 180 -10.84 -10.78 -0.58
C LYS A 180 -11.21 -11.92 -1.53
N GLY A 181 -10.23 -12.68 -2.04
CA GLY A 181 -10.48 -13.49 -3.25
C GLY A 181 -9.37 -13.54 -4.31
N SER A 182 -8.26 -12.82 -4.16
CA SER A 182 -7.31 -12.52 -5.25
C SER A 182 -6.51 -13.69 -5.87
N ASP A 183 -6.87 -14.94 -5.62
CA ASP A 183 -6.33 -16.05 -6.40
C ASP A 183 -7.13 -16.22 -7.69
N LYS A 184 -6.44 -16.55 -8.79
CA LYS A 184 -7.13 -16.98 -10.03
C LYS A 184 -8.15 -18.08 -9.71
N PRO A 185 -9.36 -18.06 -10.29
CA PRO A 185 -10.32 -19.14 -10.13
C PRO A 185 -9.71 -20.52 -10.43
N LEU A 186 -9.63 -21.36 -9.40
CA LEU A 186 -9.09 -22.72 -9.46
C LEU A 186 -10.01 -23.70 -8.74
N ASP A 187 -10.38 -24.80 -9.41
CA ASP A 187 -11.00 -25.95 -8.77
C ASP A 187 -9.91 -27.00 -8.48
N LEU A 188 -9.54 -27.13 -7.19
CA LEU A 188 -8.45 -27.96 -6.69
C LEU A 188 -8.98 -29.21 -5.98
N ALA A 189 -8.76 -30.39 -6.56
CA ALA A 189 -9.00 -31.67 -5.89
C ALA A 189 -7.73 -32.11 -5.16
N LEU A 190 -7.78 -32.15 -3.83
CA LEU A 190 -6.73 -32.69 -2.99
C LEU A 190 -7.02 -34.17 -2.72
N VAL A 191 -6.13 -35.05 -3.16
CA VAL A 191 -6.27 -36.50 -3.05
C VAL A 191 -5.14 -37.03 -2.17
N ILE A 192 -5.47 -37.58 -0.99
CA ILE A 192 -4.48 -37.97 0.01
C ILE A 192 -4.51 -39.49 0.23
N ASP A 193 -3.35 -40.12 0.15
CA ASP A 193 -3.17 -41.52 0.48
C ASP A 193 -3.28 -41.74 1.99
N SER A 194 -4.11 -42.73 2.34
CA SER A 194 -4.47 -43.14 3.69
C SER A 194 -4.25 -44.66 3.89
N SER A 195 -3.45 -45.28 3.02
CA SER A 195 -3.11 -46.71 3.05
C SER A 195 -2.17 -47.08 4.20
N GLU A 196 -1.97 -48.38 4.41
CA GLU A 196 -1.13 -48.88 5.50
C GLU A 196 0.36 -48.55 5.33
N SER A 197 0.86 -48.50 4.08
CA SER A 197 2.28 -48.22 3.80
C SER A 197 2.72 -46.83 4.23
N ILE A 198 1.79 -45.87 4.27
CA ILE A 198 2.05 -44.48 4.63
C ILE A 198 1.66 -44.15 6.08
N GLU A 199 1.13 -45.11 6.87
CA GLU A 199 0.68 -44.84 8.24
C GLU A 199 1.72 -44.09 9.09
N PRO A 200 3.03 -44.44 9.06
CA PRO A 200 4.04 -43.73 9.85
C PRO A 200 4.24 -42.26 9.46
N ILE A 201 3.91 -41.90 8.22
CA ILE A 201 4.12 -40.56 7.64
C ILE A 201 2.79 -39.87 7.29
N PHE A 202 1.65 -40.43 7.68
CA PHE A 202 0.35 -39.90 7.33
C PHE A 202 0.18 -38.46 7.85
N HIS A 203 0.64 -38.20 9.07
CA HIS A 203 0.65 -36.85 9.63
C HIS A 203 1.53 -35.87 8.85
N ASP A 204 2.63 -36.33 8.25
CA ASP A 204 3.48 -35.49 7.40
C ASP A 204 2.78 -35.11 6.09
N GLN A 205 1.98 -36.02 5.51
CA GLN A 205 1.13 -35.70 4.36
C GLN A 205 0.08 -34.64 4.70
N ILE A 206 -0.57 -34.76 5.86
CA ILE A 206 -1.54 -33.76 6.34
C ILE A 206 -0.85 -32.41 6.61
N ASN A 207 0.30 -32.43 7.27
CA ASN A 207 1.08 -31.21 7.53
C ASN A 207 1.53 -30.54 6.23
N PHE A 208 1.97 -31.31 5.24
CA PHE A 208 2.29 -30.80 3.92
C PHE A 208 1.07 -30.16 3.25
N ALA A 209 -0.07 -30.85 3.24
CA ALA A 209 -1.31 -30.31 2.69
C ALA A 209 -1.70 -28.98 3.37
N ILE A 210 -1.61 -28.89 4.70
CA ILE A 210 -1.93 -27.66 5.43
C ILE A 210 -0.91 -26.56 5.11
N GLN A 211 0.38 -26.81 5.33
CA GLN A 211 1.41 -25.77 5.32
C GLN A 211 1.83 -25.34 3.91
N ARG A 212 1.87 -26.29 2.97
CA ARG A 212 2.36 -26.02 1.61
C ARG A 212 1.24 -25.82 0.60
N VAL A 213 0.03 -26.31 0.87
CA VAL A 213 -1.11 -26.15 -0.05
C VAL A 213 -2.13 -25.17 0.51
N VAL A 214 -2.82 -25.52 1.60
CA VAL A 214 -3.96 -24.75 2.12
C VAL A 214 -3.53 -23.35 2.58
N GLN A 215 -2.40 -23.20 3.27
CA GLN A 215 -1.90 -21.88 3.66
C GLN A 215 -1.46 -21.00 2.48
N ASN A 216 -1.16 -21.61 1.33
CA ASN A 216 -0.71 -20.91 0.12
C ASN A 216 -1.82 -20.61 -0.89
N ILE A 217 -3.08 -20.91 -0.56
CA ILE A 217 -4.25 -20.58 -1.37
C ILE A 217 -5.26 -19.78 -0.56
N ASN A 218 -6.19 -19.12 -1.23
CA ASN A 218 -7.36 -18.48 -0.66
C ASN A 218 -8.58 -19.32 -1.01
N ILE A 219 -9.05 -20.12 -0.05
CA ILE A 219 -10.24 -20.93 -0.23
C ILE A 219 -11.44 -20.00 -0.14
N HIS A 220 -12.17 -19.84 -1.24
CA HIS A 220 -13.33 -18.97 -1.34
C HIS A 220 -14.18 -19.37 -2.56
N PRO A 221 -15.52 -19.21 -2.54
CA PRO A 221 -16.38 -19.56 -3.67
C PRO A 221 -16.01 -18.89 -5.00
N GLU A 222 -15.35 -17.74 -4.97
CA GLU A 222 -14.92 -16.99 -6.16
C GLU A 222 -13.43 -17.17 -6.50
N ALA A 223 -12.63 -17.75 -5.60
CA ALA A 223 -11.17 -17.90 -5.75
C ALA A 223 -10.82 -19.39 -5.93
N VAL A 224 -10.14 -20.01 -4.96
CA VAL A 224 -9.89 -21.46 -4.98
C VAL A 224 -11.05 -22.20 -4.32
N ARG A 225 -11.65 -23.15 -5.05
CA ARG A 225 -12.60 -24.12 -4.52
C ARG A 225 -11.88 -25.44 -4.31
N LEU A 226 -12.05 -26.06 -3.14
CA LEU A 226 -11.33 -27.28 -2.78
C LEU A 226 -12.29 -28.47 -2.68
N ALA A 227 -11.89 -29.62 -3.20
CA ALA A 227 -12.50 -30.90 -2.94
C ALA A 227 -11.47 -31.83 -2.30
N LEU A 228 -11.91 -32.71 -1.41
CA LEU A 228 -11.01 -33.59 -0.66
C LEU A 228 -11.43 -35.05 -0.82
N ILE A 229 -10.49 -35.87 -1.27
CA ILE A 229 -10.63 -37.32 -1.40
C ILE A 229 -9.49 -37.98 -0.61
N THR A 230 -9.79 -39.00 0.18
CA THR A 230 -8.78 -39.90 0.72
C THR A 230 -8.91 -41.28 0.11
N PHE A 231 -7.85 -42.07 0.09
CA PHE A 231 -7.94 -43.44 -0.42
C PHE A 231 -7.00 -44.42 0.29
N SER A 232 -7.42 -45.67 0.31
CA SER A 232 -6.59 -46.85 0.57
C SER A 232 -7.06 -47.97 -0.37
N GLY A 233 -7.67 -49.05 0.15
CA GLY A 233 -8.34 -50.07 -0.66
C GLY A 233 -9.67 -49.58 -1.26
N GLN A 234 -10.19 -48.46 -0.76
CA GLN A 234 -11.37 -47.74 -1.25
C GLN A 234 -11.08 -46.23 -1.29
N ALA A 235 -11.87 -45.47 -2.03
CA ALA A 235 -11.79 -44.00 -2.05
C ALA A 235 -12.98 -43.38 -1.31
N PHE A 236 -12.72 -42.34 -0.52
CA PHE A 236 -13.70 -41.63 0.28
C PHE A 236 -13.72 -40.15 -0.09
N LEU A 237 -14.88 -39.67 -0.53
CA LEU A 237 -15.13 -38.26 -0.77
C LEU A 237 -15.53 -37.58 0.53
N HIS A 238 -14.71 -36.64 1.00
CA HIS A 238 -14.99 -35.89 2.23
C HIS A 238 -15.88 -34.68 1.95
N PHE A 239 -15.56 -33.91 0.91
CA PHE A 239 -16.37 -32.79 0.44
C PHE A 239 -16.03 -32.43 -1.01
N LYS A 240 -16.99 -31.78 -1.69
CA LYS A 240 -16.88 -31.28 -3.07
C LYS A 240 -16.57 -29.78 -3.10
N PHE A 241 -16.26 -29.26 -4.29
CA PHE A 241 -15.86 -27.87 -4.54
C PHE A 241 -16.78 -26.77 -3.97
N ASN A 242 -18.07 -27.03 -3.80
CA ASN A 242 -19.07 -26.04 -3.40
C ASN A 242 -19.65 -26.29 -2.01
N ASP A 243 -19.08 -27.22 -1.24
CA ASP A 243 -19.58 -27.53 0.09
C ASP A 243 -19.50 -26.27 0.94
N GLN A 244 -20.66 -25.80 1.39
CA GLN A 244 -20.79 -24.53 2.12
C GLN A 244 -20.07 -24.55 3.48
N LYS A 245 -19.72 -25.74 3.99
CA LYS A 245 -18.94 -25.88 5.23
C LYS A 245 -17.45 -25.61 5.00
N PHE A 246 -16.96 -25.73 3.77
CA PHE A 246 -15.53 -25.69 3.42
C PHE A 246 -15.17 -24.52 2.51
N VAL A 247 -15.74 -23.35 2.80
CA VAL A 247 -15.58 -22.11 2.01
C VAL A 247 -14.42 -21.20 2.47
N ASN A 248 -13.61 -21.65 3.42
CA ASN A 248 -12.45 -20.90 3.92
C ASN A 248 -11.35 -21.83 4.45
N ASN A 249 -10.13 -21.30 4.54
CA ASN A 249 -8.94 -22.05 4.96
C ASN A 249 -9.03 -22.61 6.39
N SER A 250 -9.66 -21.86 7.31
CA SER A 250 -9.79 -22.30 8.71
C SER A 250 -10.63 -23.58 8.82
N ALA A 251 -11.76 -23.63 8.12
CA ALA A 251 -12.63 -24.80 8.09
C ALA A 251 -11.94 -26.02 7.48
N VAL A 252 -11.22 -25.84 6.37
CA VAL A 252 -10.48 -26.93 5.72
C VAL A 252 -9.31 -27.41 6.60
N ASN A 253 -8.53 -26.51 7.19
CA ASN A 253 -7.45 -26.86 8.12
C ASN A 253 -7.96 -27.62 9.33
N ALA A 254 -9.05 -27.17 9.94
CA ALA A 254 -9.68 -27.85 11.07
C ALA A 254 -10.07 -29.28 10.70
N TYR A 255 -10.65 -29.48 9.52
CA TYR A 255 -11.08 -30.80 9.06
C TYR A 255 -9.91 -31.73 8.71
N LEU A 256 -8.88 -31.24 8.00
CA LEU A 256 -7.68 -32.01 7.69
C LEU A 256 -7.01 -32.57 8.95
N ASN A 257 -6.98 -31.80 10.04
CA ASN A 257 -6.44 -32.24 11.33
C ASN A 257 -7.24 -33.37 12.01
N THR A 258 -8.50 -33.58 11.60
CA THR A 258 -9.34 -34.68 12.12
C THR A 258 -9.10 -36.00 11.39
N LEU A 259 -8.47 -35.97 10.21
CA LEU A 259 -8.24 -37.17 9.42
C LEU A 259 -7.37 -38.18 10.16
N ARG A 260 -7.62 -39.46 9.88
CA ARG A 260 -6.90 -40.61 10.41
C ARG A 260 -6.60 -41.58 9.27
N PRO A 261 -5.50 -42.34 9.33
CA PRO A 261 -5.19 -43.38 8.36
C PRO A 261 -6.34 -44.39 8.27
N ILE A 262 -6.78 -44.74 7.05
CA ILE A 262 -7.81 -45.75 6.81
C ILE A 262 -7.21 -47.16 6.91
N LYS A 263 -5.94 -47.31 6.50
CA LYS A 263 -5.20 -48.57 6.40
C LYS A 263 -5.71 -49.48 5.27
N GLY A 264 -4.98 -50.56 5.01
CA GLY A 264 -5.20 -51.46 3.88
C GLY A 264 -4.35 -51.14 2.66
N THR A 265 -4.73 -51.70 1.51
CA THR A 265 -3.98 -51.59 0.25
C THR A 265 -4.02 -50.18 -0.36
N THR A 266 -3.27 -49.96 -1.44
CA THR A 266 -3.17 -48.65 -2.11
C THR A 266 -3.87 -48.68 -3.47
N SER A 267 -5.02 -48.02 -3.60
CA SER A 267 -5.86 -48.02 -4.81
C SER A 267 -6.06 -46.62 -5.40
N ALA A 268 -4.99 -45.99 -5.85
CA ALA A 268 -5.00 -44.65 -6.44
C ALA A 268 -5.98 -44.52 -7.62
N HIS A 269 -6.10 -45.56 -8.46
CA HIS A 269 -7.05 -45.61 -9.56
C HIS A 269 -8.51 -45.36 -9.15
N LEU A 270 -8.93 -45.77 -7.95
CA LEU A 270 -10.30 -45.52 -7.44
C LEU A 270 -10.50 -44.04 -7.11
N ALA A 271 -9.51 -43.43 -6.46
CA ALA A 271 -9.53 -42.01 -6.12
C ALA A 271 -9.51 -41.12 -7.38
N LEU A 272 -8.68 -41.48 -8.35
CA LEU A 272 -8.62 -40.81 -9.65
C LEU A 272 -9.93 -40.96 -10.45
N ASN A 273 -10.60 -42.11 -10.38
CA ASN A 273 -11.90 -42.28 -11.01
C ASN A 273 -12.98 -41.41 -10.34
N MET A 274 -13.00 -41.39 -9.00
CA MET A 274 -13.90 -40.51 -8.24
C MET A 274 -13.65 -39.03 -8.55
N ALA A 275 -12.38 -38.61 -8.67
CA ALA A 275 -12.03 -37.26 -9.09
C ALA A 275 -12.48 -36.98 -10.53
N PHE A 276 -12.31 -37.93 -11.46
CA PHE A 276 -12.76 -37.79 -12.84
C PHE A 276 -14.28 -37.59 -12.91
N GLU A 277 -15.05 -38.41 -12.20
CA GLU A 277 -16.51 -38.26 -12.11
C GLU A 277 -16.89 -36.89 -11.53
N MET A 278 -16.21 -36.44 -10.47
CA MET A 278 -16.46 -35.13 -9.87
C MET A 278 -16.14 -33.97 -10.82
N PHE A 279 -15.02 -34.01 -11.55
CA PHE A 279 -14.63 -32.96 -12.50
C PHE A 279 -15.49 -32.95 -13.78
N THR A 280 -16.08 -34.09 -14.15
CA THR A 280 -16.83 -34.25 -15.40
C THR A 280 -18.33 -34.39 -15.21
N ASP A 281 -18.82 -34.30 -13.98
CA ASP A 281 -20.23 -34.19 -13.66
C ASP A 281 -20.85 -33.06 -14.52
N ARG A 282 -22.03 -33.29 -15.07
CA ARG A 282 -22.78 -32.32 -15.90
C ARG A 282 -24.19 -32.09 -15.38
N SER A 283 -24.52 -32.64 -14.21
CA SER A 283 -25.79 -32.38 -13.55
C SER A 283 -25.93 -30.88 -13.24
N GLU A 284 -27.14 -30.40 -12.95
CA GLU A 284 -27.33 -29.03 -12.42
C GLU A 284 -26.62 -28.83 -11.08
N ASN A 285 -26.29 -29.94 -10.39
CA ASN A 285 -25.45 -29.99 -9.22
C ASN A 285 -23.95 -30.14 -9.55
N SER A 286 -23.56 -30.15 -10.82
CA SER A 286 -22.14 -30.10 -11.19
C SER A 286 -21.64 -28.68 -11.03
N GLN A 287 -20.84 -28.49 -9.99
CA GLN A 287 -20.40 -27.18 -9.52
C GLN A 287 -18.94 -26.88 -9.87
N VAL A 288 -18.39 -27.61 -10.85
CA VAL A 288 -17.07 -27.34 -11.44
C VAL A 288 -17.21 -26.14 -12.38
N ARG A 289 -16.37 -25.13 -12.17
CA ARG A 289 -16.44 -23.88 -12.91
C ARG A 289 -15.89 -24.07 -14.33
N PRO A 290 -16.64 -23.67 -15.38
CA PRO A 290 -16.18 -23.82 -16.77
C PRO A 290 -14.92 -23.00 -17.05
N ASN A 291 -14.84 -21.78 -16.50
CA ASN A 291 -13.76 -20.82 -16.74
C ASN A 291 -12.64 -20.86 -15.69
N ALA A 292 -12.67 -21.81 -14.75
CA ALA A 292 -11.60 -22.00 -13.77
C ALA A 292 -10.61 -23.06 -14.25
N ALA A 293 -9.33 -22.87 -13.90
CA ALA A 293 -8.33 -23.91 -14.01
C ALA A 293 -8.73 -25.12 -13.14
N LYS A 294 -8.30 -26.32 -13.52
CA LYS A 294 -8.62 -27.57 -12.84
C LYS A 294 -7.32 -28.28 -12.50
N LEU A 295 -7.11 -28.54 -11.22
CA LEU A 295 -5.90 -29.18 -10.70
C LEU A 295 -6.28 -30.32 -9.77
N LEU A 296 -5.66 -31.47 -9.95
CA LEU A 296 -5.67 -32.56 -8.99
C LEU A 296 -4.26 -32.68 -8.40
N LEU A 297 -4.18 -32.51 -7.08
CA LEU A 297 -2.97 -32.70 -6.30
C LEU A 297 -3.06 -34.04 -5.56
N LEU A 298 -2.28 -35.01 -6.00
CA LEU A 298 -2.19 -36.35 -5.42
C LEU A 298 -1.01 -36.40 -4.44
N ILE A 299 -1.25 -36.78 -3.19
CA ILE A 299 -0.23 -37.04 -2.18
C ILE A 299 -0.22 -38.54 -1.89
N THR A 300 0.84 -39.24 -2.25
CA THR A 300 0.97 -40.72 -2.13
C THR A 300 2.45 -41.14 -2.23
N ASP A 301 2.79 -42.33 -1.74
CA ASP A 301 4.08 -42.99 -2.00
C ASP A 301 4.08 -43.84 -3.28
N GLY A 302 2.94 -43.91 -3.98
CA GLY A 302 2.74 -44.72 -5.18
C GLY A 302 2.44 -46.19 -4.80
N ARG A 303 2.91 -47.12 -5.62
CA ARG A 303 2.71 -48.57 -5.45
C ARG A 303 1.25 -48.99 -5.48
N SER A 304 0.42 -48.36 -6.31
CA SER A 304 -0.97 -48.77 -6.41
C SER A 304 -1.08 -50.21 -6.89
N ALA A 305 -1.97 -50.99 -6.26
CA ALA A 305 -2.20 -52.39 -6.60
C ALA A 305 -2.67 -52.62 -8.06
N ARG A 306 -3.13 -51.56 -8.73
CA ARG A 306 -3.55 -51.57 -10.13
C ARG A 306 -3.06 -50.31 -10.83
N THR A 307 -2.79 -50.43 -12.13
CA THR A 307 -2.33 -49.30 -12.93
C THR A 307 -3.33 -48.14 -12.95
N SER A 308 -2.82 -46.94 -12.68
CA SER A 308 -3.55 -45.68 -12.72
C SER A 308 -3.48 -44.97 -14.08
N HIS A 309 -2.78 -45.56 -15.06
CA HIS A 309 -2.45 -44.93 -16.36
C HIS A 309 -3.69 -44.53 -17.17
N THR A 310 -4.66 -45.43 -17.33
CA THR A 310 -5.84 -45.17 -18.19
C THR A 310 -6.69 -44.03 -17.65
N ILE A 311 -6.89 -43.96 -16.33
CA ILE A 311 -7.71 -42.92 -15.71
C ILE A 311 -6.97 -41.58 -15.61
N SER A 312 -5.66 -41.60 -15.36
CA SER A 312 -4.83 -40.39 -15.37
C SER A 312 -4.80 -39.75 -16.76
N MET A 313 -4.69 -40.56 -17.82
CA MET A 313 -4.81 -40.08 -19.21
C MET A 313 -6.16 -39.42 -19.48
N ARG A 314 -7.26 -40.01 -18.99
CA ARG A 314 -8.60 -39.43 -19.15
C ARG A 314 -8.75 -38.08 -18.44
N LEU A 315 -8.20 -37.93 -17.23
CA LEU A 315 -8.17 -36.65 -16.52
C LEU A 315 -7.40 -35.58 -17.31
N ARG A 316 -6.20 -35.91 -17.79
CA ARG A 316 -5.38 -34.99 -18.61
C ARG A 316 -6.08 -34.60 -19.90
N ASN A 317 -6.72 -35.54 -20.60
CA ASN A 317 -7.51 -35.28 -21.81
C ASN A 317 -8.74 -34.37 -21.57
N LYS A 318 -9.15 -34.17 -20.30
CA LYS A 318 -10.18 -33.20 -19.90
C LYS A 318 -9.61 -31.84 -19.48
N GLY A 319 -8.31 -31.61 -19.67
CA GLY A 319 -7.65 -30.36 -19.31
C GLY A 319 -7.43 -30.19 -17.80
N ILE A 320 -7.40 -31.31 -17.06
CA ILE A 320 -7.11 -31.30 -15.62
C ILE A 320 -5.60 -31.52 -15.46
N ALA A 321 -4.93 -30.55 -14.84
CA ALA A 321 -3.53 -30.68 -14.48
C ALA A 321 -3.38 -31.66 -13.31
N LEU A 322 -2.33 -32.47 -13.33
CA LEU A 322 -2.05 -33.47 -12.30
C LEU A 322 -0.68 -33.19 -11.69
N ILE A 323 -0.63 -33.02 -10.38
CA ILE A 323 0.62 -32.94 -9.60
C ILE A 323 0.66 -34.11 -8.63
N ALA A 324 1.78 -34.80 -8.54
CA ALA A 324 2.02 -35.89 -7.60
C ALA A 324 3.10 -35.50 -6.59
N VAL A 325 2.82 -35.73 -5.31
CA VAL A 325 3.72 -35.45 -4.20
C VAL A 325 3.89 -36.71 -3.35
N SER A 326 5.13 -37.05 -3.01
CA SER A 326 5.43 -38.07 -2.01
C SER A 326 6.21 -37.49 -0.84
N MET A 327 5.69 -37.74 0.37
CA MET A 327 6.36 -37.43 1.64
C MET A 327 7.18 -38.61 2.17
N ASN A 328 7.20 -39.75 1.47
CA ASN A 328 7.94 -40.92 1.89
C ASN A 328 9.44 -40.79 1.57
N HIS A 329 10.25 -41.65 2.18
CA HIS A 329 11.64 -41.78 1.81
C HIS A 329 11.74 -42.17 0.33
N PRO A 330 12.68 -41.62 -0.46
CA PRO A 330 12.68 -41.84 -1.91
C PRO A 330 12.86 -43.32 -2.32
N GLN A 331 13.51 -44.13 -1.46
CA GLN A 331 13.65 -45.58 -1.69
C GLN A 331 12.31 -46.34 -1.56
N ASN A 332 11.34 -45.74 -0.87
CA ASN A 332 10.01 -46.31 -0.67
C ASN A 332 8.96 -45.69 -1.59
N THR A 333 9.36 -44.75 -2.45
CA THR A 333 8.48 -44.06 -3.38
C THR A 333 8.57 -44.71 -4.76
N ASP A 334 7.43 -45.01 -5.37
CA ASP A 334 7.36 -45.45 -6.77
C ASP A 334 7.27 -44.24 -7.71
N GLU A 335 8.42 -43.60 -7.96
CA GLU A 335 8.51 -42.40 -8.81
C GLU A 335 8.02 -42.66 -10.26
N ASP A 336 8.16 -43.89 -10.76
CA ASP A 336 7.71 -44.29 -12.10
C ASP A 336 6.18 -44.31 -12.19
N GLU A 337 5.49 -44.79 -11.15
CA GLU A 337 4.03 -44.67 -11.09
C GLU A 337 3.59 -43.21 -11.02
N LEU A 338 4.23 -42.39 -10.17
CA LEU A 338 3.89 -40.96 -10.07
C LEU A 338 4.06 -40.26 -11.42
N LEU A 339 5.16 -40.53 -12.13
CA LEU A 339 5.42 -40.01 -13.46
C LEU A 339 4.40 -40.52 -14.48
N THR A 340 3.98 -41.77 -14.39
CA THR A 340 2.91 -42.33 -15.23
C THR A 340 1.57 -41.63 -15.00
N ILE A 341 1.30 -41.20 -13.76
CA ILE A 341 0.09 -40.45 -13.41
C ILE A 341 0.16 -39.00 -13.91
N THR A 342 1.28 -38.29 -13.74
CA THR A 342 1.38 -36.88 -14.16
C THR A 342 1.64 -36.72 -15.65
N ALA A 343 2.35 -37.69 -16.26
CA ALA A 343 2.95 -37.62 -17.59
C ALA A 343 3.91 -36.42 -17.78
N ASP A 344 4.36 -35.82 -16.68
CA ASP A 344 5.23 -34.65 -16.66
C ASP A 344 6.17 -34.75 -15.44
N PRO A 345 7.50 -34.87 -15.64
CA PRO A 345 8.45 -34.94 -14.54
C PRO A 345 8.53 -33.64 -13.73
N GLU A 346 8.15 -32.49 -14.27
CA GLU A 346 8.08 -31.22 -13.52
C GLU A 346 6.90 -31.16 -12.55
N HIS A 347 6.01 -32.16 -12.59
CA HIS A 347 4.86 -32.29 -11.70
C HIS A 347 5.00 -33.44 -10.70
N VAL A 348 6.19 -34.05 -10.59
CA VAL A 348 6.49 -35.10 -9.60
C VAL A 348 7.43 -34.55 -8.54
N PHE A 349 6.96 -34.53 -7.30
CA PHE A 349 7.73 -34.04 -6.16
C PHE A 349 7.89 -35.13 -5.12
N THR A 350 9.12 -35.45 -4.76
CA THR A 350 9.47 -36.32 -3.64
C THR A 350 10.27 -35.53 -2.62
N THR A 351 10.61 -36.16 -1.50
CA THR A 351 11.49 -35.56 -0.49
C THR A 351 12.86 -35.10 -1.05
N LYS A 352 13.28 -35.58 -2.24
CA LYS A 352 14.49 -35.11 -2.94
C LYS A 352 14.36 -33.69 -3.51
N ASN A 353 13.21 -33.35 -4.08
CA ASN A 353 12.99 -32.11 -4.85
C ASN A 353 11.78 -31.30 -4.34
N ILE A 354 11.28 -31.61 -3.12
CA ILE A 354 10.08 -31.00 -2.54
C ILE A 354 10.12 -29.47 -2.48
N GLN A 355 11.31 -28.87 -2.46
CA GLN A 355 11.50 -27.40 -2.49
C GLN A 355 11.05 -26.76 -3.82
N GLN A 356 10.89 -27.55 -4.87
CA GLN A 356 10.42 -27.13 -6.19
C GLN A 356 8.89 -27.22 -6.31
N PHE A 357 8.21 -27.81 -5.31
CA PHE A 357 6.75 -27.94 -5.31
C PHE A 357 6.07 -26.57 -5.34
N GLU A 358 6.45 -25.64 -4.44
CA GLU A 358 5.76 -24.35 -4.39
C GLU A 358 5.90 -23.56 -5.69
N PRO A 359 7.10 -23.39 -6.29
CA PRO A 359 7.21 -22.74 -7.59
C PRO A 359 6.32 -23.34 -8.69
N ALA A 360 6.14 -24.66 -8.73
CA ALA A 360 5.26 -25.31 -9.70
C ALA A 360 3.78 -25.14 -9.36
N PHE A 361 3.41 -25.34 -8.08
CA PHE A 361 2.05 -25.18 -7.58
C PHE A 361 1.53 -23.74 -7.75
N LEU A 362 2.38 -22.75 -7.45
CA LEU A 362 2.09 -21.32 -7.60
C LEU A 362 1.93 -20.87 -9.08
N LYS A 363 2.14 -21.73 -10.08
CA LYS A 363 1.72 -21.43 -11.46
C LYS A 363 0.19 -21.52 -11.61
N PHE A 364 -0.45 -22.39 -10.81
CA PHE A 364 -1.89 -22.60 -10.79
C PHE A 364 -2.61 -21.67 -9.82
N VAL A 365 -1.91 -21.23 -8.78
CA VAL A 365 -2.45 -20.38 -7.70
C VAL A 365 -1.60 -19.11 -7.59
N GLY A 366 -2.21 -17.94 -7.49
CA GLY A 366 -1.42 -16.73 -7.35
C GLY A 366 -2.26 -15.48 -7.20
N PHE A 367 -1.72 -14.52 -6.47
CA PHE A 367 -2.22 -13.15 -6.35
C PHE A 367 -2.18 -12.48 -7.71
N GLY A 368 -3.32 -12.46 -8.40
CA GLY A 368 -3.38 -11.96 -9.76
C GLY A 368 -4.72 -11.35 -10.06
N CYS A 369 -4.72 -10.04 -10.32
CA CYS A 369 -5.74 -9.42 -11.14
C CYS A 369 -5.74 -10.11 -12.52
N PRO A 370 -6.90 -10.33 -13.15
CA PRO A 370 -6.96 -10.79 -14.53
C PRO A 370 -6.05 -9.92 -15.42
N GLY A 371 -5.11 -10.53 -16.13
CA GLY A 371 -4.18 -9.83 -17.03
C GLY A 371 -2.79 -9.47 -16.47
N LEU A 372 -2.49 -9.75 -15.20
CA LEU A 372 -1.15 -9.54 -14.62
C LEU A 372 -0.44 -10.88 -14.35
N THR A 373 0.69 -11.14 -15.02
CA THR A 373 1.55 -12.30 -14.74
C THR A 373 2.77 -11.86 -13.95
N LEU A 374 2.90 -12.31 -12.70
CA LEU A 374 4.15 -12.18 -11.96
C LEU A 374 5.16 -13.19 -12.51
N GLY A 375 6.34 -12.71 -12.88
CA GLY A 375 7.43 -13.54 -13.39
C GLY A 375 7.99 -14.50 -12.34
N PRO A 376 8.83 -15.47 -12.75
CA PRO A 376 9.38 -16.54 -11.90
C PRO A 376 10.32 -16.07 -10.75
N ASP A 377 10.61 -14.77 -10.64
CA ASP A 377 11.69 -14.20 -9.82
C ASP A 377 11.22 -13.39 -8.58
N SER A 378 9.97 -13.53 -8.13
CA SER A 378 9.33 -12.62 -7.15
C SER A 378 9.63 -12.85 -5.66
N ALA A 379 10.69 -13.58 -5.28
CA ALA A 379 10.94 -13.91 -3.86
C ALA A 379 12.37 -13.64 -3.35
N PRO A 380 12.75 -12.38 -3.07
CA PRO A 380 13.83 -12.07 -2.14
C PRO A 380 13.33 -12.36 -0.71
N ARG A 381 13.96 -13.32 -0.01
CA ARG A 381 13.64 -13.61 1.41
C ARG A 381 14.67 -12.96 2.33
N VAL A 382 14.29 -12.44 3.49
CA VAL A 382 15.22 -11.90 4.51
C VAL A 382 16.08 -13.04 5.09
N ARG A 383 17.37 -12.77 5.36
CA ARG A 383 18.33 -13.74 5.93
C ARG A 383 18.85 -13.25 7.28
N GLY A 384 18.51 -13.96 8.36
CA GLY A 384 19.13 -13.74 9.68
C GLY A 384 18.67 -12.44 10.39
N ALA A 385 19.34 -12.12 11.50
CA ALA A 385 19.02 -10.96 12.33
C ALA A 385 19.16 -9.65 11.54
N THR A 386 18.16 -8.78 11.65
CA THR A 386 18.16 -7.41 11.15
C THR A 386 18.91 -6.52 12.14
N ASP A 387 19.80 -5.65 11.66
CA ASP A 387 20.53 -4.74 12.54
C ASP A 387 19.66 -3.51 12.81
N ILE A 388 19.45 -3.23 14.10
CA ILE A 388 18.71 -2.05 14.57
C ILE A 388 19.70 -1.20 15.38
N SER A 389 19.88 0.06 14.99
CA SER A 389 20.71 1.01 15.73
C SER A 389 19.95 2.30 16.00
N CYS A 390 20.05 2.82 17.21
CA CYS A 390 19.29 4.00 17.63
C CYS A 390 20.18 5.05 18.26
N GLY A 391 20.11 6.24 17.68
CA GLY A 391 20.69 7.44 18.23
C GLY A 391 19.71 8.18 19.13
N PRO A 392 20.07 9.40 19.58
CA PRO A 392 19.22 10.18 20.48
C PRO A 392 17.83 10.50 19.89
N ASN A 393 17.75 10.71 18.57
CA ASN A 393 16.53 11.14 17.87
C ASN A 393 16.29 10.36 16.56
N SER A 394 16.87 9.18 16.38
CA SER A 394 16.68 8.40 15.14
C SER A 394 16.87 6.90 15.34
N VAL A 395 16.22 6.13 14.48
CA VAL A 395 16.36 4.67 14.37
C VAL A 395 16.79 4.33 12.95
N SER A 396 17.87 3.58 12.82
CA SER A 396 18.30 2.99 11.54
C SER A 396 18.06 1.50 11.57
N PHE A 397 17.46 1.01 10.50
CA PHE A 397 17.08 -0.38 10.33
C PHE A 397 17.73 -0.92 9.05
N THR A 398 18.59 -1.92 9.22
CA THR A 398 19.29 -2.56 8.12
C THR A 398 18.80 -3.99 7.96
N VAL A 399 18.24 -4.28 6.78
CA VAL A 399 17.82 -5.62 6.39
C VAL A 399 18.81 -6.21 5.39
N ARG A 400 19.14 -7.49 5.61
CA ARG A 400 19.91 -8.31 4.67
C ARG A 400 19.03 -9.38 4.05
N THR A 401 18.93 -9.39 2.74
CA THR A 401 18.16 -10.36 1.97
C THR A 401 19.05 -11.46 1.42
N GLN A 402 18.48 -12.64 1.15
CA GLN A 402 19.18 -13.78 0.55
C GLN A 402 19.67 -13.47 -0.86
N ARG A 403 18.95 -12.61 -1.58
CA ARG A 403 19.21 -12.16 -2.96
C ARG A 403 18.90 -10.67 -3.09
N PRO A 404 19.48 -9.95 -4.07
CA PRO A 404 19.22 -8.53 -4.23
C PRO A 404 17.72 -8.26 -4.37
N MET A 405 17.22 -7.26 -3.65
CA MET A 405 15.79 -6.93 -3.60
C MET A 405 15.46 -5.82 -4.60
N SER A 406 14.42 -6.03 -5.40
CA SER A 406 13.77 -4.98 -6.19
C SER A 406 12.37 -4.74 -5.60
N GLY A 407 12.02 -3.49 -5.27
CA GLY A 407 10.77 -3.21 -4.57
C GLY A 407 10.87 -2.00 -3.65
N LEU A 408 10.12 -2.01 -2.54
CA LEU A 408 10.06 -0.90 -1.58
C LEU A 408 10.35 -1.40 -0.17
N MET A 409 10.93 -0.53 0.65
CA MET A 409 11.11 -0.70 2.09
C MET A 409 10.62 0.57 2.76
N TYR A 410 9.56 0.52 3.57
CA TYR A 410 8.90 1.73 4.06
C TYR A 410 8.28 1.57 5.45
N ALA A 411 8.07 2.67 6.17
CA ALA A 411 7.34 2.62 7.45
C ALA A 411 5.84 2.40 7.22
N GLN A 412 5.21 1.53 8.02
CA GLN A 412 3.80 1.16 7.85
C GLN A 412 2.90 2.40 7.79
N GLN A 413 2.04 2.48 6.77
CA GLN A 413 1.18 3.63 6.42
C GLN A 413 1.88 4.81 5.71
N TYR A 414 3.20 4.81 5.57
CA TYR A 414 3.98 5.89 4.96
C TYR A 414 4.65 5.49 3.62
N HIS A 415 4.01 4.59 2.86
CA HIS A 415 4.57 4.07 1.60
C HIS A 415 4.76 5.14 0.50
N ASP A 416 3.95 6.20 0.52
CA ASP A 416 3.99 7.29 -0.46
C ASP A 416 4.95 8.42 -0.07
N ASP A 417 5.47 8.44 1.16
CA ASP A 417 6.41 9.46 1.63
C ASP A 417 7.85 9.05 1.27
N PRO A 418 8.57 9.78 0.39
CA PRO A 418 9.94 9.46 0.02
C PRO A 418 10.94 9.53 1.18
N LYS A 419 10.62 10.24 2.27
CA LYS A 419 11.44 10.29 3.49
C LYS A 419 11.24 9.04 4.36
N CYS A 420 10.13 8.33 4.17
CA CYS A 420 9.75 7.14 4.92
C CYS A 420 9.79 5.85 4.09
N SER A 421 10.24 5.95 2.84
CA SER A 421 10.33 4.84 1.91
C SER A 421 11.67 4.83 1.19
N LEU A 422 12.15 3.63 0.90
CA LEU A 422 13.37 3.36 0.17
C LEU A 422 13.01 2.46 -1.00
N THR A 423 13.31 2.91 -2.22
CA THR A 423 13.17 2.05 -3.41
C THR A 423 14.40 1.18 -3.56
N ALA A 424 14.21 -0.13 -3.49
CA ALA A 424 15.25 -1.11 -3.73
C ALA A 424 15.41 -1.33 -5.24
N SER A 425 16.60 -1.06 -5.76
CA SER A 425 16.90 -1.08 -7.20
C SER A 425 17.22 -2.47 -7.77
N GLY A 426 17.24 -3.53 -6.95
CA GLY A 426 17.64 -4.87 -7.38
C GLY A 426 19.15 -5.12 -7.41
N ASN A 427 19.97 -4.15 -7.00
CA ASN A 427 21.43 -4.24 -7.11
C ASN A 427 22.14 -4.61 -5.80
N SER A 428 21.47 -4.44 -4.65
CA SER A 428 22.03 -4.71 -3.31
C SER A 428 21.22 -5.75 -2.56
N ARG A 429 21.93 -6.57 -1.76
CA ARG A 429 21.35 -7.51 -0.78
C ARG A 429 21.19 -6.88 0.60
N GLU A 430 21.72 -5.69 0.80
CA GLU A 430 21.70 -4.96 2.06
C GLU A 430 21.04 -3.61 1.81
N LEU A 431 19.99 -3.34 2.58
CA LEU A 431 19.19 -2.13 2.49
C LEU A 431 19.09 -1.53 3.89
N THR A 432 19.36 -0.24 4.00
CA THR A 432 19.26 0.52 5.25
C THR A 432 18.29 1.67 5.06
N ILE A 433 17.33 1.78 5.97
CA ILE A 433 16.44 2.93 6.08
C ILE A 433 16.58 3.54 7.47
N SER A 434 16.47 4.86 7.56
CA SER A 434 16.59 5.59 8.82
C SER A 434 15.38 6.50 9.01
N PHE A 435 14.80 6.46 10.20
CA PHE A 435 13.66 7.29 10.59
C PHE A 435 14.08 8.25 11.70
N ALA A 436 13.65 9.51 11.59
CA ALA A 436 13.89 10.52 12.61
C ALA A 436 12.68 10.63 13.55
N GLU A 437 12.91 11.05 14.79
CA GLU A 437 11.84 11.34 15.74
C GLU A 437 10.81 12.32 15.15
N GLY A 438 9.51 11.99 15.30
CA GLY A 438 8.41 12.78 14.75
C GLY A 438 8.10 12.52 13.28
N THR A 439 8.80 11.59 12.62
CA THR A 439 8.56 11.21 11.21
C THR A 439 8.15 9.75 11.08
N CYS A 440 7.46 9.39 9.99
CA CYS A 440 7.25 8.00 9.57
C CYS A 440 6.59 7.08 10.61
N GLY A 441 5.75 7.65 11.50
CA GLY A 441 5.08 6.91 12.57
C GLY A 441 6.03 6.41 13.67
N LEU A 442 7.27 6.91 13.72
CA LEU A 442 8.24 6.55 14.76
C LEU A 442 7.79 7.08 16.13
N ILE A 443 7.50 6.17 17.05
CA ILE A 443 7.07 6.50 18.41
C ILE A 443 8.29 6.45 19.33
N LYS A 444 8.60 7.57 19.98
CA LYS A 444 9.58 7.65 21.08
C LYS A 444 8.84 7.75 22.41
N SER A 445 9.10 6.84 23.34
CA SER A 445 8.50 6.84 24.68
C SER A 445 9.57 6.63 25.75
N PRO A 446 9.47 7.31 26.91
CA PRO A 446 10.36 7.03 28.03
C PRO A 446 10.20 5.58 28.50
N SER A 447 11.30 4.91 28.80
CA SER A 447 11.27 3.54 29.30
C SER A 447 10.86 3.51 30.78
N PRO A 448 9.90 2.65 31.18
CA PRO A 448 9.45 2.56 32.56
C PRO A 448 10.43 1.82 33.49
N HIS A 449 11.45 1.17 32.93
CA HIS A 449 12.34 0.27 33.67
C HIS A 449 13.83 0.63 33.56
N LEU A 450 14.21 1.50 32.61
CA LEU A 450 15.60 1.87 32.34
C LEU A 450 15.68 3.37 32.04
N ASP A 451 16.78 4.02 32.42
CA ASP A 451 17.02 5.45 32.13
C ASP A 451 17.33 5.64 30.63
N GLY A 452 16.28 5.80 29.83
CA GLY A 452 16.38 6.05 28.40
C GLY A 452 15.05 5.97 27.65
N TYR A 453 15.11 6.13 26.34
CA TYR A 453 13.94 6.13 25.47
C TYR A 453 13.83 4.83 24.68
N GLN A 454 12.61 4.34 24.55
CA GLN A 454 12.25 3.27 23.62
C GLN A 454 11.68 3.88 22.34
N PHE A 455 12.12 3.35 21.21
CA PHE A 455 11.59 3.64 19.89
C PHE A 455 10.85 2.43 19.34
N ASN A 456 9.71 2.67 18.71
CA ASN A 456 8.92 1.66 18.02
C ASN A 456 8.48 2.17 16.63
N VAL A 457 8.68 1.36 15.61
CA VAL A 457 8.18 1.56 14.24
C VAL A 457 7.99 0.21 13.55
N THR A 458 6.91 0.06 12.78
CA THR A 458 6.72 -1.12 11.93
C THR A 458 7.23 -0.80 10.52
N VAL A 459 8.14 -1.63 9.99
CA VAL A 459 8.72 -1.47 8.65
C VAL A 459 8.20 -2.57 7.73
N ILE A 460 7.71 -2.19 6.55
CA ILE A 460 7.24 -3.10 5.50
C ILE A 460 8.32 -3.26 4.45
N LEU A 461 8.60 -4.52 4.09
CA LEU A 461 9.44 -4.92 2.96
C LEU A 461 8.52 -5.43 1.87
N GLN A 462 8.38 -4.66 0.80
CA GLN A 462 7.59 -5.00 -0.37
C GLN A 462 8.50 -5.44 -1.50
N PHE A 463 8.43 -6.71 -1.90
CA PHE A 463 9.38 -7.31 -2.85
C PHE A 463 8.95 -7.16 -4.32
N HIS A 464 7.90 -6.39 -4.57
CA HIS A 464 7.48 -6.00 -5.92
C HIS A 464 7.24 -4.49 -5.97
N PRO A 465 7.74 -3.74 -6.96
CA PRO A 465 7.70 -2.27 -6.94
C PRO A 465 6.30 -1.65 -6.99
N LEU A 466 5.27 -2.43 -7.34
CA LEU A 466 3.93 -1.92 -7.62
C LEU A 466 2.79 -2.57 -6.81
N ILE A 467 3.02 -3.74 -6.20
CA ILE A 467 1.96 -4.46 -5.50
C ILE A 467 2.50 -5.09 -4.23
N VAL A 468 1.64 -5.16 -3.22
CA VAL A 468 1.93 -5.93 -2.01
C VAL A 468 1.66 -7.42 -2.28
N THR A 469 2.63 -8.27 -2.00
CA THR A 469 2.59 -9.72 -2.24
C THR A 469 2.67 -10.50 -0.92
N ARG A 470 2.35 -11.81 -0.94
CA ARG A 470 2.58 -12.68 0.23
C ARG A 470 4.06 -12.88 0.59
N ALA A 471 5.00 -12.49 -0.29
CA ALA A 471 6.41 -12.51 0.05
C ALA A 471 6.79 -11.34 0.97
N ASP A 472 5.96 -10.29 1.01
CA ASP A 472 6.22 -9.07 1.75
C ASP A 472 6.15 -9.29 3.24
N GLN A 473 6.97 -8.54 3.98
CA GLN A 473 7.15 -8.75 5.41
C GLN A 473 6.93 -7.44 6.16
N GLY A 474 6.11 -7.48 7.20
CA GLY A 474 6.08 -6.45 8.24
C GLY A 474 7.00 -6.85 9.37
N LEU A 475 7.87 -5.93 9.78
CA LEU A 475 8.85 -6.13 10.84
C LEU A 475 8.65 -5.05 11.90
N ASP A 476 8.28 -5.46 13.11
CA ASP A 476 8.19 -4.56 14.25
C ASP A 476 9.59 -4.30 14.80
N VAL A 477 10.03 -3.04 14.68
CA VAL A 477 11.37 -2.60 15.05
C VAL A 477 11.31 -1.93 16.42
N TYR A 478 11.93 -2.57 17.40
CA TYR A 478 12.08 -2.05 18.76
C TYR A 478 13.52 -1.72 19.05
N CYS A 479 13.74 -0.59 19.72
CA CYS A 479 15.08 -0.17 20.04
C CYS A 479 15.11 0.73 21.28
N PHE A 480 16.17 0.60 22.09
CA PHE A 480 16.34 1.38 23.30
C PHE A 480 17.62 2.23 23.20
N HIS A 481 17.51 3.52 23.55
CA HIS A 481 18.64 4.44 23.64
C HIS A 481 18.76 4.98 25.06
N GLN A 482 19.90 4.74 25.70
CA GLN A 482 20.16 5.18 27.07
C GLN A 482 20.38 6.71 27.11
N GLN A 483 19.58 7.41 27.89
CA GLN A 483 19.63 8.88 28.05
C GLN A 483 18.92 9.26 29.35
N GLN A 484 19.39 10.29 30.06
CA GLN A 484 18.71 10.76 31.27
C GLN A 484 17.32 11.32 30.94
N ILE A 485 16.29 10.82 31.61
CA ILE A 485 14.89 11.26 31.48
C ILE A 485 14.56 12.19 32.65
N SER A 486 13.87 13.30 32.40
CA SER A 486 13.44 14.21 33.47
C SER A 486 12.16 13.69 34.16
N ALA A 487 12.00 13.96 35.46
CA ALA A 487 10.85 13.48 36.24
C ALA A 487 9.47 14.00 35.76
N GLN A 488 9.44 15.05 34.91
CA GLN A 488 8.21 15.62 34.33
C GLN A 488 7.73 14.89 33.07
N GLU A 489 8.59 14.10 32.41
CA GLU A 489 8.28 13.41 31.15
C GLU A 489 7.63 12.03 31.35
N VAL A 490 7.76 11.45 32.55
CA VAL A 490 7.17 10.14 32.91
C VAL A 490 5.64 10.22 33.07
N ASP A 491 5.10 11.40 33.40
CA ASP A 491 3.69 11.59 33.79
C ASP A 491 2.75 12.04 32.63
N ARG A 492 3.29 12.21 31.41
CA ARG A 492 2.54 12.77 30.25
C ARG A 492 1.97 11.73 29.28
N SER A 493 2.15 10.44 29.51
CA SER A 493 1.72 9.39 28.58
C SER A 493 0.22 9.06 28.71
N ALA A 494 -0.65 10.00 28.30
CA ALA A 494 -2.04 9.71 27.99
C ALA A 494 -2.58 10.65 26.92
N ILE A 495 -3.21 10.04 25.91
CA ILE A 495 -4.17 10.60 24.93
C ILE A 495 -3.57 11.11 23.59
N LYS A 496 -3.97 10.43 22.50
CA LYS A 496 -4.47 11.07 21.27
C LYS A 496 -5.61 10.24 20.67
N LYS A 497 -6.70 10.92 20.32
CA LYS A 497 -7.95 10.37 19.75
C LYS A 497 -7.84 10.25 18.23
N LEU A 498 -8.45 9.19 17.67
CA LEU A 498 -8.84 9.09 16.26
C LEU A 498 -10.11 9.91 16.03
N VAL A 499 -10.01 11.11 15.51
CA VAL A 499 -11.11 11.75 14.77
C VAL A 499 -10.48 12.69 13.75
N ASP A 500 -10.53 12.30 12.47
CA ASP A 500 -10.73 13.16 11.29
C ASP A 500 -10.38 12.38 10.02
N THR A 501 -11.31 11.54 9.58
CA THR A 501 -11.37 11.07 8.19
C THR A 501 -12.82 10.82 7.84
N GLN A 502 -13.45 11.79 7.18
CA GLN A 502 -14.67 11.55 6.41
C GLN A 502 -14.24 11.13 5.01
N CYS A 503 -14.38 9.84 4.71
CA CYS A 503 -14.39 9.33 3.35
C CYS A 503 -15.83 8.97 2.99
N THR A 504 -16.31 9.43 1.84
CA THR A 504 -17.55 8.94 1.24
C THR A 504 -17.20 8.07 0.04
N TYR A 505 -17.74 6.85 0.05
CA TYR A 505 -17.44 5.78 -0.90
C TYR A 505 -18.41 5.82 -2.09
N ARG A 506 -17.93 5.47 -3.29
CA ARG A 506 -18.78 4.98 -4.39
C ARG A 506 -18.32 3.61 -4.86
#